data_AF-A0A316JA70-F1
#
_entry.id   AF-A0A316JA70-F1
#
_cell.length_a   1.000
_cell.length_b   1.000
_cell.length_c   1.000
_cell.angle_alpha   90.00
_cell.angle_beta   90.00
_cell.angle_gamma   90.00
#
_symmetry.space_group_name_H-M   'P 1'
#
loop_
_entity.id
_entity.type
_entity.pdbx_description
1 polymer ?
#
loop_
_entity_poly.entity_id
_entity_poly.type
_entity_poly.pdbx_seq_one_letter_code
_entity_poly.pdbx_strand_id
1 'polypeptide(L)'
;MRNHNANRPRARRHGTSKAKPKVYRTPERILTAAEFQAQGTSAAAVLSIANLHAPRAADELRKTAIELARMTGEPLGRGLTQGGAKPANDNRTPVRRAA
;
A
#
# COMPACT_ATOMS: atom_id res chain seq x y z
N MET A 1 58.46 32.30 -39.89
CA MET A 1 57.69 33.27 -39.10
C MET A 1 56.21 32.94 -39.23
N ARG A 2 55.48 32.91 -38.09
CA ARG A 2 54.01 32.88 -37.90
C ARG A 2 53.20 31.72 -38.54
N ASN A 3 53.01 30.66 -37.75
CA ASN A 3 51.87 29.75 -37.94
C ASN A 3 50.64 30.34 -37.24
N HIS A 4 49.69 30.83 -38.04
CA HIS A 4 48.35 31.20 -37.59
C HIS A 4 47.51 29.93 -37.44
N ASN A 5 47.37 29.41 -36.22
CA ASN A 5 46.35 28.42 -35.89
C ASN A 5 45.37 29.02 -34.87
N ALA A 6 44.59 29.99 -35.34
CA ALA A 6 43.53 30.63 -34.58
C ALA A 6 42.19 30.02 -35.01
N ASN A 7 41.89 28.79 -34.59
CA ASN A 7 40.51 28.29 -34.64
C ASN A 7 40.27 27.11 -33.69
N ARG A 8 40.40 27.36 -32.38
CA ARG A 8 39.78 26.51 -31.36
C ARG A 8 38.57 27.24 -30.79
N PRO A 9 37.34 26.95 -31.23
CA PRO A 9 36.18 27.36 -30.45
C PRO A 9 36.23 26.63 -29.11
N ARG A 10 36.61 27.36 -28.06
CA ARG A 10 36.51 26.91 -26.67
C ARG A 10 35.02 26.71 -26.37
N ALA A 11 34.59 25.45 -26.32
CA ALA A 11 33.29 25.08 -25.79
C ALA A 11 33.19 25.60 -24.35
N ARG A 12 32.51 26.74 -24.18
CA ARG A 12 32.07 27.26 -22.88
C ARG A 12 31.09 26.26 -22.29
N ARG A 13 31.60 25.34 -21.47
CA ARG A 13 30.81 24.62 -20.48
C ARG A 13 30.49 25.57 -19.32
N HIS A 14 29.42 25.24 -18.58
CA HIS A 14 28.77 25.97 -17.49
C HIS A 14 27.76 27.01 -18.01
N GLY A 15 26.44 26.82 -17.93
CA GLY A 15 25.65 25.87 -17.16
C GLY A 15 24.55 26.63 -16.44
N THR A 16 23.32 26.60 -16.96
CA THR A 16 22.10 26.76 -16.16
C THR A 16 20.92 26.13 -16.91
N SER A 17 21.00 24.84 -17.24
CA SER A 17 19.74 24.08 -17.30
C SER A 17 19.31 23.88 -15.84
N LYS A 18 18.61 24.87 -15.28
CA LYS A 18 17.74 24.62 -14.12
C LYS A 18 16.56 23.77 -14.61
N ALA A 19 16.85 22.58 -15.12
CA ALA A 19 15.88 21.52 -15.18
C ALA A 19 15.57 21.22 -13.72
N LYS A 20 14.53 21.86 -13.19
CA LYS A 20 13.94 21.45 -11.92
C LYS A 20 13.78 19.93 -12.04
N PRO A 21 14.27 19.13 -11.08
CA PRO A 21 13.96 17.72 -11.12
C PRO A 21 12.44 17.62 -11.22
N LYS A 22 11.94 17.01 -12.30
CA LYS A 22 10.57 16.54 -12.30
C LYS A 22 10.57 15.53 -11.17
N VAL A 23 10.13 15.97 -9.99
CA VAL A 23 9.74 15.08 -8.91
C VAL A 23 8.54 14.36 -9.50
N TYR A 24 8.82 13.25 -10.17
CA TYR A 24 7.81 12.26 -10.44
C TYR A 24 7.39 11.81 -9.06
N ARG A 25 6.37 12.50 -8.50
CA ARG A 25 5.57 11.94 -7.44
C ARG A 25 4.93 10.75 -8.11
N THR A 26 5.60 9.60 -8.06
CA THR A 26 5.03 8.34 -8.47
C THR A 26 3.66 8.32 -7.83
N PRO A 27 2.56 8.13 -8.59
CA PRO A 27 1.29 7.84 -7.94
C PRO A 27 1.61 6.71 -6.98
N GLU A 28 1.39 6.91 -5.68
CA GLU A 28 1.64 5.86 -4.67
C GLU A 28 0.79 4.67 -5.11
N ARG A 29 1.40 3.76 -5.86
CA ARG A 29 0.71 2.61 -6.41
C ARG A 29 0.59 1.65 -5.26
N ILE A 30 -0.65 1.47 -4.81
CA ILE A 30 -0.97 0.46 -3.82
C ILE A 30 -0.69 -0.90 -4.47
N LEU A 31 0.13 -1.69 -3.80
CA LEU A 31 0.47 -3.04 -4.25
C LEU A 31 -0.77 -3.92 -4.20
N THR A 32 -0.81 -4.92 -5.06
CA THR A 32 -1.83 -5.97 -5.07
C THR A 32 -1.59 -6.99 -3.96
N ALA A 33 -2.60 -7.82 -3.65
CA ALA A 33 -2.47 -8.87 -2.64
C ALA A 33 -1.35 -9.87 -2.99
N ALA A 34 -1.24 -10.26 -4.27
CA ALA A 34 -0.17 -11.14 -4.74
C ALA A 34 1.23 -10.51 -4.58
N GLU A 35 1.37 -9.20 -4.81
CA GLU A 35 2.63 -8.49 -4.60
C GLU A 35 3.00 -8.42 -3.11
N PHE A 36 2.04 -8.16 -2.23
CA PHE A 36 2.27 -8.21 -0.77
C PHE A 36 2.62 -9.62 -0.29
N GLN A 37 1.97 -10.65 -0.82
CA GLN A 37 2.29 -12.05 -0.53
C GLN A 37 3.71 -12.40 -0.98
N ALA A 38 4.11 -11.99 -2.19
CA ALA A 38 5.46 -12.21 -2.70
C ALA A 38 6.54 -11.52 -1.85
N GLN A 39 6.19 -10.42 -1.19
CA GLN A 39 7.06 -9.72 -0.22
C GLN A 39 7.03 -10.35 1.18
N GLY A 40 6.19 -11.37 1.44
CA GLY A 40 6.01 -11.96 2.77
C GLY A 40 5.31 -11.02 3.76
N THR A 41 4.54 -10.06 3.27
CA THR A 41 3.79 -9.14 4.13
C THR A 41 2.48 -9.79 4.56
N SER A 42 2.15 -9.74 5.85
CA SER A 42 0.89 -10.27 6.37
C SER A 42 -0.28 -9.33 6.14
N ALA A 43 -1.49 -9.90 6.10
CA ALA A 43 -2.71 -9.11 5.92
C ALA A 43 -2.92 -8.08 7.05
N ALA A 44 -2.52 -8.42 8.28
CA ALA A 44 -2.54 -7.51 9.41
C ALA A 44 -1.56 -6.34 9.24
N ALA A 45 -0.38 -6.57 8.65
CA ALA A 45 0.58 -5.51 8.37
C ALA A 45 0.05 -4.53 7.31
N VAL A 46 -0.56 -5.03 6.23
CA VAL A 46 -1.22 -4.19 5.21
C VAL A 46 -2.32 -3.34 5.83
N LEU A 47 -3.10 -3.90 6.76
CA LEU A 47 -4.11 -3.16 7.49
C LEU A 47 -3.52 -2.06 8.39
N SER A 48 -2.41 -2.35 9.07
CA SER A 48 -1.71 -1.35 9.88
C SER A 48 -1.25 -0.16 9.03
N ILE A 49 -0.71 -0.45 7.84
CA ILE A 49 -0.31 0.56 6.85
C ILE A 49 -1.53 1.40 6.44
N ALA A 50 -2.69 0.79 6.19
CA ALA A 50 -3.91 1.51 5.81
C ALA A 50 -4.29 2.64 6.78
N ASN A 51 -4.04 2.49 8.08
CA ASN A 51 -4.35 3.51 9.09
C ASN A 51 -3.44 4.75 9.03
N LEU A 52 -2.33 4.68 8.28
CA LEU A 52 -1.37 5.77 8.12
C LEU A 52 -1.60 6.58 6.84
N HIS A 53 -2.47 6.12 5.94
CA HIS A 53 -2.71 6.74 4.64
C HIS A 53 -4.01 7.57 4.60
N ALA A 54 -4.09 8.45 3.60
CA ALA A 54 -5.31 9.20 3.30
C ALA A 54 -6.50 8.25 3.01
N PRO A 55 -7.76 8.67 3.28
CA PRO A 55 -8.93 7.78 3.25
C PRO A 55 -9.05 6.94 1.97
N ARG A 56 -8.81 7.55 0.80
CA ARG A 56 -8.88 6.86 -0.50
C ARG A 56 -7.86 5.72 -0.63
N ALA A 57 -6.65 5.92 -0.13
CA ALA A 57 -5.61 4.90 -0.16
C ALA A 57 -5.81 3.85 0.96
N ALA A 58 -6.34 4.28 2.11
CA ALA A 58 -6.71 3.38 3.20
C ALA A 58 -7.79 2.37 2.77
N ASP A 59 -8.80 2.78 2.01
CA ASP A 59 -9.85 1.87 1.52
C ASP A 59 -9.31 0.80 0.59
N GLU A 60 -8.43 1.17 -0.34
CA GLU A 60 -7.80 0.22 -1.25
C GLU A 60 -6.88 -0.75 -0.48
N LEU A 61 -6.07 -0.27 0.46
CA LEU A 61 -5.24 -1.12 1.33
C LEU A 61 -6.08 -2.09 2.19
N ARG A 62 -7.24 -1.66 2.68
CA ARG A 62 -8.17 -2.54 3.42
C ARG A 62 -8.73 -3.66 2.54
N LYS A 63 -9.14 -3.34 1.30
CA LYS A 63 -9.59 -4.35 0.33
C LYS A 63 -8.46 -5.35 0.04
N THR A 64 -7.25 -4.85 -0.20
CA THR A 64 -6.08 -5.68 -0.45
C THR A 64 -5.75 -6.56 0.75
N ALA A 65 -5.84 -6.04 1.98
CA ALA A 65 -5.64 -6.84 3.19
C ALA A 65 -6.68 -7.97 3.31
N ILE A 66 -7.96 -7.70 3.01
CA ILE A 66 -9.02 -8.72 3.01
C ILE A 66 -8.75 -9.79 1.94
N GLU A 67 -8.33 -9.39 0.75
CA GLU A 67 -7.99 -10.32 -0.33
C GLU A 67 -6.77 -11.18 0.03
N LEU A 68 -5.71 -10.55 0.55
CA LEU A 68 -4.49 -11.22 1.01
C LEU A 68 -4.78 -12.23 2.12
N ALA A 69 -5.65 -11.88 3.07
CA ALA A 69 -6.09 -12.78 4.13
C ALA A 69 -6.85 -14.00 3.58
N ARG A 70 -7.72 -13.81 2.58
CA ARG A 70 -8.41 -14.91 1.90
C ARG A 70 -7.43 -15.82 1.14
N MET A 71 -6.41 -15.26 0.51
CA MET A 71 -5.39 -16.02 -0.24
C MET A 71 -4.47 -16.82 0.67
N THR A 72 -4.12 -16.27 1.84
CA THR A 72 -3.16 -16.86 2.78
C THR A 72 -3.80 -17.69 3.89
N GLY A 73 -5.12 -17.54 4.09
CA GLY A 73 -5.83 -18.11 5.23
C GLY A 73 -5.55 -17.39 6.55
N GLU A 74 -4.88 -16.24 6.54
CA GLU A 74 -4.59 -15.48 7.74
C GLU A 74 -5.86 -14.87 8.36
N PRO A 75 -6.09 -15.04 9.67
CA PRO A 75 -7.19 -14.37 10.34
C PRO A 75 -6.90 -12.87 10.44
N LEU A 76 -7.67 -12.07 9.71
CA LEU A 76 -7.74 -10.64 10.00
C LEU A 76 -8.41 -10.47 11.35
N GLY A 77 -7.77 -9.69 12.24
CA GLY A 77 -8.29 -9.43 13.58
C GLY A 77 -9.78 -9.05 13.57
N ARG A 78 -10.45 -9.41 14.66
CA ARG A 78 -11.91 -9.40 14.93
C ARG A 78 -12.72 -8.17 14.45
N GLY A 79 -12.07 -7.08 14.05
CA GLY A 79 -12.68 -5.86 13.51
C GLY A 79 -12.97 -5.85 12.00
N LEU A 80 -12.44 -6.79 11.22
CA LEU A 80 -12.66 -6.87 9.76
C LEU A 80 -13.42 -8.11 9.29
N THR A 81 -13.64 -9.09 10.16
CA THR A 81 -14.70 -10.08 9.95
C THR A 81 -16.01 -9.30 9.95
N GLN A 82 -16.49 -9.02 8.74
CA GLN A 82 -17.79 -8.45 8.44
C GLN A 82 -18.86 -9.10 9.35
N GLY A 83 -19.34 -8.34 10.34
CA GLY A 83 -20.18 -8.83 11.43
C GLY A 83 -19.32 -9.28 12.62
N GLY A 84 -19.37 -8.65 13.78
CA GLY A 84 -20.61 -8.55 14.56
C GLY A 84 -21.17 -9.91 15.01
N ALA A 85 -20.75 -11.02 14.38
CA ALA A 85 -21.03 -12.35 14.86
C ALA A 85 -20.06 -12.66 16.00
N LYS A 86 -20.42 -12.17 17.19
CA LYS A 86 -20.41 -13.10 18.33
C LYS A 86 -20.98 -14.41 17.79
N PRO A 87 -20.39 -15.60 18.03
CA PRO A 87 -21.18 -16.80 17.87
C PRO A 87 -22.45 -16.52 18.66
N ALA A 88 -23.58 -16.45 17.96
CA ALA A 88 -24.88 -16.51 18.58
C ALA A 88 -24.88 -17.90 19.19
N ASN A 89 -24.31 -18.01 20.39
CA ASN A 89 -24.62 -19.07 21.32
C ASN A 89 -26.07 -18.81 21.68
N ASP A 90 -26.93 -19.20 20.75
CA ASP A 90 -28.37 -19.16 20.81
C ASP A 90 -28.76 -20.29 21.76
N ASN A 91 -28.33 -20.17 23.03
CA ASN A 91 -28.83 -20.95 24.14
C ASN A 91 -30.25 -20.46 24.50
N ARG A 92 -31.08 -20.22 23.48
CA ARG A 92 -32.53 -20.07 23.60
C ARG A 92 -33.17 -21.45 23.71
N THR A 93 -32.77 -22.18 24.73
CA THR A 93 -33.61 -23.22 25.32
C THR A 93 -34.17 -22.61 26.59
N PRO A 94 -35.36 -21.98 26.58
CA PRO A 94 -36.16 -21.93 27.79
C PRO A 94 -36.54 -23.39 28.09
N VAL A 95 -35.70 -24.04 28.89
CA VAL A 95 -36.02 -25.32 29.50
C VAL A 95 -37.36 -25.12 30.20
N ARG A 96 -38.37 -25.86 29.72
CA ARG A 96 -39.65 -26.08 30.40
C ARG A 96 -39.43 -26.07 31.91
N ARG A 97 -39.94 -25.06 32.61
CA ARG A 97 -40.40 -25.25 33.98
C ARG A 97 -41.89 -25.53 33.91
N ALA A 98 -42.20 -26.81 33.76
CA ALA A 98 -43.42 -27.35 34.30
C ALA A 98 -43.23 -27.39 35.83
N ALA A 99 -44.07 -26.65 36.55
CA ALA A 99 -44.52 -26.89 37.92
C ALA A 99 -45.60 -25.87 38.23
#